data_AF-A0A934R5D0-F1
#
_entry.id   AF-A0A934R5D0-F1
#
_cell.length_a   1.000
_cell.length_b   1.000
_cell.length_c   1.000
_cell.angle_alpha   90.00
_cell.angle_beta   90.00
_cell.angle_gamma   90.00
#
_symmetry.space_group_name_H-M   'P 1'
#
loop_
_entity.id
_entity.type
_entity.pdbx_description
1 polymer ?
#
loop_
_entity_poly.entity_id
_entity_poly.type
_entity_poly.pdbx_seq_one_letter_code
_entity_poly.pdbx_strand_id
1 'polypeptide(L)'
;MHRFLLTFLLTATSAPAVTIVVDYSYDNGYFGFGTAARTAIESAAHTLSARLADGQLATLGTRTATGSATWTNSDGLGLTTIASLSASYTINNPSTGDFTRLAKETWIADEIRIYVGLRQFGSGSSIAKGRPADVAITTLGVGYVPSWNDAVNAAAGNATALFQRGDIRNSTINGSLTYSGPTGGFNATGPFSIGIGPTAGAVWFDGTVKWDTSRGLWGMGFDGVTAGDEYSLESVALRELIRAIGTDPASQVGIGQQAGLTEADIQALQNSGWITTQIPEPSVALLTLAGIPFALRRRR
;
A
#
# COMPACT_ATOMS: atom_id res chain seq x y z
N MET A 1 14.22 -31.52 -46.21
CA MET A 1 14.50 -31.37 -44.77
C MET A 1 13.78 -30.12 -44.27
N HIS A 2 12.64 -30.28 -43.58
CA HIS A 2 11.84 -29.18 -43.07
C HIS A 2 12.32 -28.83 -41.65
N ARG A 3 12.92 -27.65 -41.48
CA ARG A 3 13.28 -27.10 -40.17
C ARG A 3 12.04 -26.45 -39.56
N PHE A 4 11.47 -27.10 -38.54
CA PHE A 4 10.49 -26.49 -37.66
C PHE A 4 11.20 -25.46 -36.76
N LEU A 5 10.91 -24.18 -36.95
CA LEU A 5 11.29 -23.13 -36.02
C LEU A 5 10.24 -23.09 -34.91
N LEU A 6 10.58 -23.61 -33.73
CA LEU A 6 9.73 -23.58 -32.56
C LEU A 6 9.85 -22.20 -31.90
N THR A 7 8.94 -21.28 -32.23
CA THR A 7 8.84 -19.99 -31.56
C THR A 7 8.25 -20.20 -30.17
N PHE A 8 9.09 -20.21 -29.15
CA PHE A 8 8.65 -20.19 -27.75
C PHE A 8 8.11 -18.78 -27.46
N LEU A 9 6.78 -18.61 -27.48
CA LEU A 9 6.14 -17.42 -26.90
C LEU A 9 6.30 -17.53 -25.37
N LEU A 10 7.31 -16.89 -24.81
CA LEU A 10 7.30 -16.59 -23.39
C LEU A 10 6.19 -15.55 -23.16
N THR A 11 5.02 -16.01 -22.76
CA THR A 11 4.01 -15.12 -22.17
C THR A 11 4.57 -14.67 -20.82
N ALA A 12 5.20 -13.50 -20.80
CA ALA A 12 5.52 -12.84 -19.55
C ALA A 12 4.18 -12.64 -18.81
N THR A 13 3.97 -13.38 -17.73
CA THR A 13 2.88 -13.09 -16.80
C THR A 13 3.18 -11.72 -16.22
N SER A 14 2.45 -10.69 -16.65
CA SER A 14 2.56 -9.37 -16.05
C SER A 14 2.31 -9.53 -14.56
N ALA A 15 3.26 -9.07 -13.73
CA ALA A 15 3.06 -9.03 -12.29
C ALA A 15 1.74 -8.31 -11.97
N PRO A 16 0.98 -8.76 -10.95
CA PRO A 16 -0.27 -8.11 -10.58
C PRO A 16 -0.02 -6.63 -10.27
N ALA A 17 -0.71 -5.77 -11.00
CA ALA A 17 -0.62 -4.32 -10.83
C ALA A 17 -1.36 -3.91 -9.55
N VAL A 18 -0.70 -3.10 -8.72
CA VAL A 18 -1.36 -2.52 -7.54
C VAL A 18 -2.52 -1.63 -7.97
N THR A 19 -3.69 -1.88 -7.41
CA THR A 19 -4.93 -1.19 -7.76
C THR A 19 -5.43 -0.40 -6.56
N ILE A 20 -5.63 0.90 -6.74
CA ILE A 20 -6.34 1.77 -5.80
C ILE A 20 -7.83 1.55 -6.00
N VAL A 21 -8.49 0.98 -5.00
CA VAL A 21 -9.95 0.80 -4.98
C VAL A 21 -10.56 1.86 -4.10
N VAL A 22 -11.44 2.67 -4.68
CA VAL A 22 -12.17 3.71 -3.95
C VAL A 22 -13.43 3.11 -3.35
N ASP A 23 -13.62 3.29 -2.05
CA ASP A 23 -14.75 2.77 -1.29
C ASP A 23 -15.54 3.92 -0.66
N TYR A 24 -16.84 3.99 -0.96
CA TYR A 24 -17.74 5.05 -0.48
C TYR A 24 -18.66 4.57 0.66
N SER A 25 -18.38 3.43 1.30
CA SER A 25 -19.19 2.89 2.39
C SER A 25 -19.33 3.83 3.59
N TYR A 26 -18.39 4.76 3.78
CA TYR A 26 -18.40 5.76 4.85
C TYR A 26 -18.76 7.18 4.39
N ASP A 27 -19.34 7.35 3.21
CA ASP A 27 -19.61 8.67 2.61
C ASP A 27 -20.92 9.33 3.07
N ASN A 28 -21.81 8.62 3.77
CA ASN A 28 -23.15 9.13 4.11
C ASN A 28 -24.01 9.59 2.89
N GLY A 29 -23.64 9.19 1.67
CA GLY A 29 -24.44 9.36 0.45
C GLY A 29 -24.12 10.57 -0.43
N TYR A 30 -23.13 11.40 -0.08
CA TYR A 30 -22.78 12.60 -0.86
C TYR A 30 -22.31 12.27 -2.30
N PHE A 31 -21.40 11.33 -2.46
CA PHE A 31 -20.90 10.82 -3.74
C PHE A 31 -21.83 9.77 -4.38
N GLY A 32 -22.87 9.32 -3.68
CA GLY A 32 -23.92 8.46 -4.22
C GLY A 32 -24.79 9.16 -5.28
N PHE A 33 -24.99 10.48 -5.14
CA PHE A 33 -25.78 11.30 -6.06
C PHE A 33 -24.93 12.20 -6.97
N GLY A 34 -23.67 12.49 -6.58
CA GLY A 34 -22.74 13.30 -7.36
C GLY A 34 -21.90 12.49 -8.35
N THR A 35 -22.48 12.12 -9.50
CA THR A 35 -21.79 11.27 -10.49
C THR A 35 -20.47 11.86 -10.99
N ALA A 36 -20.43 13.16 -11.32
CA ALA A 36 -19.20 13.83 -11.77
C ALA A 36 -18.10 13.83 -10.70
N ALA A 37 -18.47 14.00 -9.43
CA ALA A 37 -17.55 14.00 -8.30
C ALA A 37 -16.86 12.64 -8.14
N ARG A 38 -17.69 11.61 -8.12
CA ARG A 38 -17.27 10.22 -8.05
C ARG A 38 -16.36 9.87 -9.22
N THR A 39 -16.74 10.22 -10.45
CA THR A 39 -15.91 9.99 -11.65
C THR A 39 -14.55 10.67 -11.55
N ALA A 40 -14.47 11.90 -11.05
CA ALA A 40 -13.18 12.59 -10.88
C ALA A 40 -12.25 11.90 -9.88
N ILE A 41 -12.80 11.39 -8.76
CA ILE A 41 -12.05 10.66 -7.74
C ILE A 41 -11.61 9.30 -8.27
N GLU A 42 -12.50 8.58 -8.96
CA GLU A 42 -12.18 7.30 -9.61
C GLU A 42 -11.13 7.46 -10.71
N SER A 43 -11.16 8.55 -11.48
CA SER A 43 -10.13 8.90 -12.47
C SER A 43 -8.76 9.15 -11.82
N ALA A 44 -8.73 9.88 -10.70
CA ALA A 44 -7.50 10.09 -9.93
C ALA A 44 -6.94 8.76 -9.39
N ALA A 45 -7.79 7.88 -8.87
CA ALA A 45 -7.40 6.56 -8.39
C ALA A 45 -6.87 5.67 -9.52
N HIS A 46 -7.49 5.70 -10.70
CA HIS A 46 -7.01 5.00 -11.89
C HIS A 46 -5.64 5.52 -12.32
N THR A 47 -5.46 6.85 -12.37
CA THR A 47 -4.18 7.48 -12.70
C THR A 47 -3.07 7.06 -11.74
N LEU A 48 -3.33 7.05 -10.44
CA LEU A 48 -2.37 6.58 -9.44
C LEU A 48 -2.07 5.08 -9.59
N SER A 49 -3.09 4.25 -9.81
CA SER A 49 -2.93 2.80 -10.01
C SER A 49 -2.05 2.49 -11.21
N ALA A 50 -2.27 3.16 -12.35
CA ALA A 50 -1.46 2.99 -13.54
C ALA A 50 0.03 3.28 -13.28
N ARG A 51 0.32 4.31 -12.46
CA ARG A 51 1.70 4.65 -12.10
C ARG A 51 2.33 3.69 -11.11
N LEU A 52 1.56 3.16 -10.17
CA LEU A 52 2.02 2.11 -9.25
C LEU A 52 2.28 0.79 -9.99
N ALA A 53 1.48 0.49 -11.02
CA ALA A 53 1.66 -0.69 -11.87
C ALA A 53 3.00 -0.69 -12.62
N ASP A 54 3.44 0.48 -13.10
CA ASP A 54 4.74 0.64 -13.77
C ASP A 54 5.93 0.32 -12.85
N GLY A 55 5.74 0.39 -11.52
CA GLY A 55 6.82 0.30 -10.54
C GLY A 55 7.16 -1.08 -9.99
N GLN A 56 6.55 -2.14 -10.53
CA GLN A 56 6.79 -3.54 -10.11
C GLN A 56 6.76 -3.72 -8.59
N LEU A 57 5.57 -3.52 -8.02
CA LEU A 57 5.35 -3.66 -6.60
C LEU A 57 5.32 -5.13 -6.15
N ALA A 58 5.82 -5.38 -4.93
CA ALA A 58 5.69 -6.67 -4.29
C ALA A 58 4.22 -7.01 -4.02
N THR A 59 3.85 -8.26 -4.30
CA THR A 59 2.50 -8.80 -4.09
C THR A 59 2.14 -8.87 -2.61
N LEU A 60 0.91 -8.50 -2.26
CA LEU A 60 0.37 -8.74 -0.92
C LEU A 60 -0.37 -10.07 -0.80
N GLY A 61 -0.07 -10.81 0.27
CA GLY A 61 -0.78 -12.03 0.65
C GLY A 61 -2.02 -11.80 1.51
N THR A 62 -2.75 -12.88 1.78
CA THR A 62 -3.87 -12.89 2.74
C THR A 62 -3.37 -12.65 4.16
N ARG A 63 -4.18 -11.99 4.99
CA ARG A 63 -3.70 -11.34 6.21
C ARG A 63 -4.10 -12.03 7.51
N THR A 64 -3.21 -12.88 7.99
CA THR A 64 -3.05 -13.35 9.38
C THR A 64 -1.74 -14.13 9.35
N ALA A 65 -0.77 -13.79 10.20
CA ALA A 65 0.51 -14.47 10.22
C ALA A 65 0.62 -15.37 11.45
N THR A 66 1.02 -16.62 11.22
CA THR A 66 1.28 -17.57 12.30
C THR A 66 2.69 -18.12 12.12
N GLY A 67 3.45 -18.19 13.22
CA GLY A 67 4.76 -18.82 13.29
C GLY A 67 4.77 -19.90 14.39
N SER A 68 5.49 -20.97 14.15
CA SER A 68 5.60 -22.09 15.09
C SER A 68 7.04 -22.55 15.21
N ALA A 69 7.46 -22.92 16.42
CA ALA A 69 8.73 -23.55 16.71
C ALA A 69 8.52 -24.78 17.59
N THR A 70 9.33 -25.82 17.39
CA THR A 70 9.27 -27.05 18.19
C THR A 70 10.49 -27.14 19.09
N TRP A 71 10.27 -27.38 20.37
CA TRP A 71 11.32 -27.67 21.35
C TRP A 71 11.30 -29.13 21.73
N THR A 72 12.46 -29.78 21.72
CA THR A 72 12.58 -31.18 22.16
C THR A 72 13.32 -31.23 23.49
N ASN A 73 12.65 -31.72 24.54
CA ASN A 73 13.25 -32.09 25.82
C ASN A 73 14.15 -33.33 25.69
N SER A 74 14.95 -33.56 26.73
CA SER A 74 15.76 -34.77 26.90
C SER A 74 14.95 -36.08 26.95
N ASP A 75 13.63 -36.01 27.20
CA ASP A 75 12.73 -37.16 27.15
C ASP A 75 12.16 -37.43 25.74
N GLY A 76 12.47 -36.59 24.75
CA GLY A 76 12.09 -36.74 23.34
C GLY A 76 10.64 -36.39 23.00
N LEU A 77 9.86 -35.80 23.92
CA LEU A 77 8.42 -35.58 23.73
C LEU A 77 8.03 -34.41 22.84
N GLY A 78 8.96 -33.52 22.47
CA GLY A 78 8.73 -32.49 21.44
C GLY A 78 7.54 -31.57 21.72
N LEU A 79 7.72 -30.54 22.55
CA LEU A 79 6.68 -29.52 22.78
C LEU A 79 6.66 -28.51 21.65
N THR A 80 5.46 -28.13 21.19
CA THR A 80 5.29 -27.10 20.15
C THR A 80 4.90 -25.77 20.78
N THR A 81 5.59 -24.71 20.34
CA THR A 81 5.31 -23.33 20.68
C THR A 81 4.78 -22.61 19.45
N ILE A 82 3.67 -21.90 19.62
CA ILE A 82 2.98 -21.18 18.55
C ILE A 82 2.89 -19.72 18.97
N ALA A 83 3.31 -18.83 18.07
CA ALA A 83 3.07 -17.41 18.15
C ALA A 83 2.27 -16.96 16.92
N SER A 84 1.28 -16.12 17.13
CA SER A 84 0.40 -15.59 16.09
C SER A 84 0.38 -14.08 16.18
N LEU A 85 0.47 -13.45 15.02
CA LEU A 85 0.42 -12.02 14.83
C LEU A 85 -0.71 -11.71 13.85
N SER A 86 -1.69 -10.95 14.32
CA SER A 86 -2.80 -10.48 13.49
C SER A 86 -2.81 -8.96 13.49
N ALA A 87 -2.91 -8.36 12.31
CA ALA A 87 -3.10 -6.94 12.15
C ALA A 87 -4.58 -6.62 11.95
N SER A 88 -5.02 -5.49 12.49
CA SER A 88 -6.27 -4.84 12.09
C SER A 88 -6.01 -3.38 11.78
N TYR A 89 -6.69 -2.87 10.77
CA TYR A 89 -6.54 -1.50 10.32
C TYR A 89 -7.62 -0.62 10.95
N THR A 90 -7.24 0.59 11.32
CA THR A 90 -8.15 1.63 11.80
C THR A 90 -7.98 2.86 10.93
N ILE A 91 -9.09 3.47 10.52
CA ILE A 91 -9.08 4.72 9.75
C ILE A 91 -9.79 5.82 10.54
N ASN A 92 -9.50 7.08 10.21
CA ASN A 92 -10.44 8.16 10.50
C ASN A 92 -11.62 8.03 9.52
N ASN A 93 -12.82 7.83 10.04
CA ASN A 93 -14.04 7.78 9.26
C ASN A 93 -14.14 9.05 8.40
N PRO A 94 -14.18 8.93 7.07
CA PRO A 94 -14.20 10.08 6.18
C PRO A 94 -15.32 11.07 6.43
N SER A 95 -16.49 10.61 6.90
CA SER A 95 -17.64 11.48 7.14
C SER A 95 -17.78 11.97 8.58
N THR A 96 -17.39 11.17 9.58
CA THR A 96 -17.55 11.57 11.00
C THR A 96 -16.25 12.08 11.62
N GLY A 97 -15.10 11.59 11.16
CA GLY A 97 -13.78 11.83 11.73
C GLY A 97 -13.39 10.90 12.87
N ASP A 98 -14.33 10.10 13.39
CA ASP A 98 -14.06 9.12 14.44
C ASP A 98 -13.16 7.99 13.96
N PHE A 99 -12.42 7.37 14.88
CA PHE A 99 -11.66 6.18 14.55
C PHE A 99 -12.58 4.99 14.34
N THR A 100 -12.51 4.38 13.16
CA THR A 100 -13.27 3.18 12.80
C THR A 100 -12.31 2.04 12.52
N ARG A 101 -12.53 0.91 13.19
CA ARG A 101 -11.82 -0.34 12.89
C ARG A 101 -12.44 -0.96 11.65
N LEU A 102 -11.60 -1.21 10.65
CA LEU A 102 -12.04 -1.89 9.44
C LEU A 102 -12.37 -3.34 9.78
N ALA A 103 -13.53 -3.81 9.32
CA ALA A 103 -13.88 -5.21 9.42
C ALA A 103 -12.80 -6.05 8.73
N LYS A 104 -12.66 -7.32 9.14
CA LYS A 104 -11.75 -8.28 8.51
C LYS A 104 -12.31 -8.67 7.13
N GLU A 105 -12.29 -7.73 6.21
CA GLU A 105 -12.59 -7.96 4.82
C GLU A 105 -11.43 -8.75 4.21
N THR A 106 -11.77 -9.73 3.38
CA THR A 106 -10.78 -10.42 2.57
C THR A 106 -10.42 -9.47 1.44
N TRP A 107 -9.36 -8.69 1.63
CA TRP A 107 -8.80 -7.87 0.56
C TRP A 107 -8.12 -8.79 -0.44
N ILE A 108 -8.43 -8.60 -1.72
CA ILE A 108 -7.72 -9.29 -2.79
C ILE A 108 -6.25 -8.87 -2.78
N ALA A 109 -5.38 -9.74 -3.29
CA ALA A 109 -3.98 -9.38 -3.50
C ALA A 109 -3.89 -8.10 -4.33
N ASP A 110 -2.91 -7.25 -4.01
CA ASP A 110 -2.60 -6.03 -4.76
C ASP A 110 -3.64 -4.92 -4.77
N GLU A 111 -4.62 -4.99 -3.87
CA GLU A 111 -5.52 -3.88 -3.60
C GLU A 111 -4.97 -2.94 -2.51
N ILE A 112 -5.19 -1.64 -2.72
CA ILE A 112 -5.16 -0.62 -1.66
C ILE A 112 -6.54 0.03 -1.63
N ARG A 113 -7.25 -0.13 -0.51
CA ARG A 113 -8.60 0.41 -0.37
C ARG A 113 -8.57 1.79 0.24
N ILE A 114 -9.07 2.79 -0.48
CA ILE A 114 -9.20 4.15 0.03
C ILE A 114 -10.66 4.46 0.30
N TYR A 115 -10.99 4.69 1.57
CA TYR A 115 -12.32 5.08 1.99
C TYR A 115 -12.50 6.58 1.77
N VAL A 116 -13.55 6.94 1.05
CA VAL A 116 -13.84 8.32 0.66
C VAL A 116 -15.14 8.80 1.30
N GLY A 117 -15.16 10.06 1.71
CA GLY A 117 -16.37 10.71 2.19
C GLY A 117 -16.25 12.23 2.25
N LEU A 118 -17.32 12.86 2.69
CA LEU A 118 -17.41 14.31 2.84
C LEU A 118 -17.59 14.66 4.31
N ARG A 119 -16.81 15.64 4.79
CA ARG A 119 -16.90 16.12 6.16
C ARG A 119 -16.64 17.60 6.21
N GLN A 120 -17.45 18.33 6.98
CA GLN A 120 -17.19 19.74 7.26
C GLN A 120 -15.91 19.88 8.10
N PHE A 121 -14.98 20.72 7.65
CA PHE A 121 -13.84 21.08 8.50
C PHE A 121 -14.21 22.26 9.38
N GLY A 122 -13.62 22.30 10.58
CA GLY A 122 -13.61 23.54 11.37
C GLY A 122 -12.94 24.67 10.57
N SER A 123 -13.12 25.92 11.01
CA SER A 123 -12.49 27.07 10.39
C SER A 123 -10.96 26.89 10.31
N GLY A 124 -10.42 26.59 9.11
CA GLY A 124 -8.99 26.30 8.96
C GLY A 124 -8.60 25.46 7.72
N SER A 125 -8.54 26.15 6.57
CA SER A 125 -7.59 26.04 5.44
C SER A 125 -7.38 24.76 4.61
N SER A 126 -7.86 23.58 4.97
CA SER A 126 -7.70 22.41 4.08
C SER A 126 -8.94 22.20 3.24
N ILE A 127 -8.80 22.11 1.93
CA ILE A 127 -9.94 21.77 1.07
C ILE A 127 -10.22 20.26 1.15
N ALA A 128 -9.21 19.42 1.28
CA ALA A 128 -9.36 17.97 1.52
C ALA A 128 -8.24 17.46 2.42
N LYS A 129 -8.35 16.24 2.95
CA LYS A 129 -7.26 15.55 3.66
C LYS A 129 -7.26 14.07 3.33
N GLY A 130 -6.09 13.54 3.02
CA GLY A 130 -5.78 12.12 2.94
C GLY A 130 -4.92 11.66 4.12
N ARG A 131 -5.19 10.47 4.64
CA ARG A 131 -4.37 9.84 5.68
C ARG A 131 -4.33 8.32 5.50
N PRO A 132 -3.19 7.66 5.75
CA PRO A 132 -3.11 6.20 5.79
C PRO A 132 -3.95 5.62 6.93
N ALA A 133 -4.35 4.37 6.79
CA ALA A 133 -4.87 3.60 7.92
C ALA A 133 -3.76 3.40 8.95
N ASP A 134 -4.12 3.56 10.22
CA ASP A 134 -3.29 3.12 11.33
C ASP A 134 -3.39 1.59 11.45
N VAL A 135 -2.35 0.96 12.00
CA VAL A 135 -2.28 -0.50 12.14
C VAL A 135 -2.18 -0.86 13.61
N ALA A 136 -3.09 -1.71 14.07
CA ALA A 136 -3.04 -2.33 15.37
C ALA A 136 -2.62 -3.80 15.23
N ILE A 137 -1.58 -4.19 15.94
CA ILE A 137 -1.13 -5.59 16.01
C ILE A 137 -1.69 -6.22 17.28
N THR A 138 -2.41 -7.31 17.11
CA THR A 138 -2.78 -8.22 18.19
C THR A 138 -1.86 -9.42 18.13
N THR A 139 -1.34 -9.79 19.29
CA THR A 139 -0.42 -10.90 19.45
C THR A 139 -1.08 -11.97 20.31
N LEU A 140 -0.88 -13.23 19.97
CA LEU A 140 -1.31 -14.37 20.76
C LEU A 140 -0.21 -15.42 20.69
N GLY A 141 0.05 -16.12 21.79
CA GLY A 141 0.94 -17.27 21.71
C GLY A 141 0.81 -18.17 22.92
N VAL A 142 1.17 -19.43 22.69
CA VAL A 142 1.19 -20.48 23.71
C VAL A 142 2.40 -21.35 23.43
N GLY A 143 3.14 -21.75 24.46
CA GLY A 143 4.18 -22.75 24.31
C GLY A 143 5.20 -22.76 25.43
N TYR A 144 6.44 -23.09 25.07
CA TYR A 144 7.52 -23.37 26.00
C TYR A 144 8.62 -22.31 25.91
N VAL A 145 9.11 -21.84 27.06
CA VAL A 145 10.04 -20.70 27.17
C VAL A 145 11.29 -20.85 26.26
N PRO A 146 12.01 -21.99 26.27
CA PRO A 146 13.13 -22.24 25.36
C PRO A 146 12.87 -22.12 23.86
N SER A 147 11.63 -22.21 23.36
CA SER A 147 11.31 -22.03 21.93
C SER A 147 10.45 -20.80 21.65
N TRP A 148 10.20 -19.98 22.67
CA TRP A 148 9.34 -18.80 22.56
C TRP A 148 9.90 -17.76 21.61
N ASN A 149 11.18 -17.40 21.77
CA ASN A 149 11.83 -16.39 20.92
C ASN A 149 11.84 -16.83 19.46
N ASP A 150 12.09 -18.11 19.18
CA ASP A 150 12.10 -18.64 17.82
C ASP A 150 10.71 -18.60 17.18
N ALA A 151 9.67 -18.97 17.93
CA ALA A 151 8.29 -18.88 17.45
C ALA A 151 7.87 -17.42 17.18
N VAL A 152 8.24 -16.49 18.07
CA VAL A 152 7.97 -15.05 17.91
C VAL A 152 8.69 -14.49 16.69
N ASN A 153 9.97 -14.81 16.50
CA ASN A 153 10.76 -14.36 15.35
C ASN A 153 10.21 -14.94 14.04
N ALA A 154 9.84 -16.23 14.02
CA ALA A 154 9.21 -16.85 12.86
C ALA A 154 7.86 -16.20 12.54
N ALA A 155 7.03 -15.94 13.55
CA ALA A 155 5.76 -15.26 13.36
C ALA A 155 5.99 -13.85 12.80
N ALA A 156 6.99 -13.11 13.30
CA ALA A 156 7.32 -11.76 12.85
C ALA A 156 7.83 -11.73 11.41
N GLY A 157 8.66 -12.71 11.02
CA GLY A 157 9.09 -12.89 9.62
C GLY A 157 7.92 -13.19 8.69
N ASN A 158 7.02 -14.09 9.09
CA ASN A 158 5.80 -14.40 8.35
C ASN A 158 4.87 -13.19 8.26
N ALA A 159 4.73 -12.42 9.34
CA ALA A 159 3.95 -11.19 9.38
C ALA A 159 4.51 -10.16 8.42
N THR A 160 5.82 -9.94 8.44
CA THR A 160 6.50 -9.02 7.53
C THR A 160 6.26 -9.44 6.07
N ALA A 161 6.40 -10.72 5.74
CA ALA A 161 6.13 -11.20 4.38
C ALA A 161 4.68 -11.01 3.91
N LEU A 162 3.70 -11.03 4.84
CA LEU A 162 2.27 -10.85 4.51
C LEU A 162 1.81 -9.39 4.52
N PHE A 163 2.41 -8.53 5.35
CA PHE A 163 1.96 -7.16 5.60
C PHE A 163 2.84 -6.09 4.96
N GLN A 164 4.08 -6.40 4.60
CA GLN A 164 4.99 -5.43 4.02
C GLN A 164 4.61 -5.15 2.55
N ARG A 165 4.62 -3.86 2.19
CA ARG A 165 4.63 -3.40 0.80
C ARG A 165 5.66 -2.29 0.69
N GLY A 166 6.66 -2.45 -0.19
CA GLY A 166 7.76 -1.49 -0.33
C GLY A 166 8.55 -1.28 0.97
N ASP A 167 9.38 -0.24 0.99
CA ASP A 167 10.18 0.19 2.16
C ASP A 167 9.71 1.58 2.65
N ILE A 168 8.39 1.80 2.60
CA ILE A 168 7.82 3.14 2.70
C ILE A 168 7.76 3.52 4.15
N ARG A 169 8.75 4.29 4.61
CA ARG A 169 8.92 4.66 6.02
C ARG A 169 8.61 3.44 6.88
N ASN A 170 9.31 2.33 6.60
CA ASN A 170 9.13 1.01 7.21
C ASN A 170 8.54 1.19 8.61
N SER A 171 7.21 1.11 8.70
CA SER A 171 6.51 1.45 9.94
C SER A 171 6.72 0.22 10.79
N THR A 172 7.91 0.21 11.36
CA THR A 172 8.50 -0.93 12.01
C THR A 172 7.83 -0.95 13.35
N ILE A 173 6.80 -1.79 13.45
CA ILE A 173 6.14 -2.00 14.71
C ILE A 173 7.07 -2.89 15.51
N ASN A 174 7.83 -2.26 16.41
CA ASN A 174 8.61 -2.94 17.42
C ASN A 174 7.72 -3.21 18.62
N GLY A 175 7.76 -4.43 19.12
CA GLY A 175 7.04 -4.81 20.32
C GLY A 175 7.67 -6.02 20.98
N SER A 176 6.98 -6.53 21.99
CA SER A 176 7.35 -7.79 22.59
C SER A 176 6.13 -8.60 22.99
N LEU A 177 6.21 -9.93 22.80
CA LEU A 177 5.27 -10.86 23.41
C LEU A 177 5.89 -11.46 24.67
N THR A 178 5.14 -11.37 25.77
CA THR A 178 5.48 -12.04 27.02
C THR A 178 4.70 -13.33 27.13
N TYR A 179 5.38 -14.46 27.26
CA TYR A 179 4.76 -15.71 27.67
C TYR A 179 4.54 -15.72 29.18
N SER A 180 3.31 -15.99 29.62
CA SER A 180 2.98 -16.26 31.03
C SER A 180 2.42 -17.68 31.16
N GLY A 181 3.25 -18.62 31.62
CA GLY A 181 2.85 -20.01 31.83
C GLY A 181 2.31 -20.28 33.24
N PRO A 182 1.49 -21.35 33.42
CA PRO A 182 0.94 -21.73 34.73
C PRO A 182 2.00 -22.22 35.73
N THR A 183 3.20 -22.56 35.28
CA THR A 183 4.31 -23.00 36.14
C THR A 183 5.19 -21.82 36.55
N GLY A 184 4.73 -21.10 37.58
CA GLY A 184 5.51 -20.28 38.52
C GLY A 184 6.82 -19.64 38.03
N GLY A 185 6.72 -18.48 37.37
CA GLY A 185 7.77 -17.44 37.44
C GLY A 185 8.67 -17.24 36.23
N PHE A 186 8.52 -18.00 35.14
CA PHE A 186 9.28 -17.75 33.91
C PHE A 186 8.49 -16.87 32.95
N ASN A 187 8.83 -15.58 32.91
CA ASN A 187 8.43 -14.68 31.84
C ASN A 187 9.48 -14.72 30.73
N ALA A 188 9.10 -15.22 29.56
CA ALA A 188 9.94 -15.11 28.36
C ALA A 188 9.41 -13.97 27.51
N THR A 189 10.29 -13.04 27.15
CA THR A 189 9.97 -11.83 26.41
C THR A 189 10.66 -11.92 25.05
N GLY A 190 9.88 -12.25 24.01
CA GLY A 190 10.37 -12.32 22.64
C GLY A 190 10.20 -10.95 21.97
N PRO A 191 11.27 -10.23 21.61
CA PRO A 191 11.12 -9.01 20.81
C PRO A 191 10.69 -9.39 19.40
N PHE A 192 9.92 -8.51 18.77
CA PHE A 192 9.61 -8.63 17.34
C PHE A 192 9.71 -7.28 16.66
N SER A 193 9.94 -7.36 15.35
CA SER A 193 9.90 -6.23 14.43
C SER A 193 9.10 -6.68 13.20
N ILE A 194 8.06 -5.92 12.86
CA ILE A 194 7.21 -6.21 11.70
C ILE A 194 7.24 -4.99 10.78
N GLY A 195 7.62 -5.20 9.52
CA GLY A 195 7.43 -4.21 8.46
C GLY A 195 5.99 -4.25 7.96
N ILE A 196 5.32 -3.10 7.94
CA ILE A 196 3.95 -2.99 7.47
C ILE A 196 3.87 -1.89 6.42
N GLY A 197 3.29 -2.24 5.26
CA GLY A 197 2.95 -1.29 4.22
C GLY A 197 1.54 -0.74 4.39
N PRO A 198 1.26 0.42 3.78
CA PRO A 198 -0.09 0.96 3.67
C PRO A 198 -0.93 0.12 2.72
N THR A 199 -2.14 -0.14 3.15
CA THR A 199 -3.04 -1.08 2.47
C THR A 199 -4.50 -0.65 2.52
N ALA A 200 -4.77 0.29 3.41
CA ALA A 200 -5.96 1.08 3.39
C ALA A 200 -5.58 2.52 3.74
N GLY A 201 -6.45 3.44 3.36
CA GLY A 201 -6.36 4.84 3.72
C GLY A 201 -7.74 5.47 3.72
N ALA A 202 -7.80 6.71 4.14
CA ALA A 202 -9.02 7.51 4.09
C ALA A 202 -8.73 8.85 3.44
N VAL A 203 -9.62 9.29 2.55
CA VAL A 203 -9.62 10.63 1.99
C VAL A 203 -10.97 11.25 2.31
N TRP A 204 -10.96 12.49 2.77
CA TRP A 204 -12.19 13.21 2.99
C TRP A 204 -12.09 14.65 2.51
N PHE A 205 -13.20 15.12 1.96
CA PHE A 205 -13.31 16.42 1.31
C PHE A 205 -14.14 17.37 2.18
N ASP A 206 -13.75 18.64 2.22
CA ASP A 206 -14.46 19.65 3.00
C ASP A 206 -15.84 19.94 2.39
N GLY A 207 -16.89 19.57 3.13
CA GLY A 207 -18.27 19.80 2.72
C GLY A 207 -18.75 21.25 2.80
N THR A 208 -17.96 22.16 3.38
CA THR A 208 -18.31 23.58 3.46
C THR A 208 -17.94 24.37 2.21
N VAL A 209 -17.08 23.81 1.36
CA VAL A 209 -16.71 24.41 0.08
C VAL A 209 -17.88 24.25 -0.88
N LYS A 210 -18.37 25.34 -1.49
CA LYS A 210 -19.47 25.23 -2.45
C LYS A 210 -19.02 24.43 -3.67
N TRP A 211 -19.93 23.58 -4.11
CA TRP A 211 -19.74 22.62 -5.17
C TRP A 211 -20.58 23.04 -6.40
N ASP A 212 -19.95 23.15 -7.58
CA ASP A 212 -20.68 23.22 -8.85
C ASP A 212 -20.75 21.82 -9.50
N THR A 213 -21.88 21.13 -9.28
CA THR A 213 -22.17 19.79 -9.81
C THR A 213 -22.21 19.73 -11.32
N SER A 214 -22.44 20.84 -12.00
CA SER A 214 -22.65 20.84 -13.44
C SER A 214 -21.35 20.81 -14.24
N ARG A 215 -20.21 21.17 -13.63
CA ARG A 215 -18.92 21.29 -14.34
C ARG A 215 -17.79 20.41 -13.78
N GLY A 216 -18.02 19.71 -12.66
CA GLY A 216 -16.98 18.92 -11.99
C GLY A 216 -15.85 19.77 -11.40
N LEU A 217 -16.13 21.05 -11.14
CA LEU A 217 -15.16 22.03 -10.66
C LEU A 217 -15.27 22.20 -9.15
N TRP A 218 -14.11 22.26 -8.50
CA TRP A 218 -13.97 22.52 -7.08
C TRP A 218 -13.70 24.00 -6.86
N GLY A 219 -14.74 24.74 -6.46
CA GLY A 219 -14.62 26.15 -6.12
C GLY A 219 -15.98 26.78 -5.84
N MET A 220 -16.20 27.21 -4.60
CA MET A 220 -16.13 28.62 -4.20
C MET A 220 -16.59 28.82 -2.75
N GLY A 221 -16.02 29.82 -2.06
CA GLY A 221 -16.70 30.48 -0.95
C GLY A 221 -16.06 30.36 0.44
N PHE A 222 -14.76 30.58 0.57
CA PHE A 222 -14.36 31.49 1.66
C PHE A 222 -14.67 32.91 1.19
N ASP A 223 -15.20 33.75 2.09
CA ASP A 223 -15.56 35.14 1.82
C ASP A 223 -14.51 35.85 0.94
N GLY A 224 -14.89 36.27 -0.28
CA GLY A 224 -14.15 37.28 -1.05
C GLY A 224 -13.35 36.87 -2.30
N VAL A 225 -13.44 35.63 -2.83
CA VAL A 225 -12.73 35.25 -4.08
C VAL A 225 -13.65 35.21 -5.31
N THR A 226 -13.22 35.84 -6.40
CA THR A 226 -13.90 35.98 -7.70
C THR A 226 -13.96 34.67 -8.50
N ALA A 227 -15.04 34.44 -9.26
CA ALA A 227 -15.17 33.32 -10.19
C ALA A 227 -14.03 33.31 -11.23
N GLY A 228 -13.17 32.28 -11.20
CA GLY A 228 -11.98 32.16 -12.05
C GLY A 228 -10.85 31.35 -11.43
N ASP A 229 -10.87 31.19 -10.10
CA ASP A 229 -9.85 30.49 -9.31
C ASP A 229 -10.36 29.12 -8.83
N GLU A 230 -10.38 28.12 -9.72
CA GLU A 230 -10.92 26.79 -9.42
C GLU A 230 -9.82 25.74 -9.29
N TYR A 231 -10.00 24.81 -8.34
CA TYR A 231 -9.20 23.58 -8.27
C TYR A 231 -9.94 22.46 -9.01
N SER A 232 -9.23 21.65 -9.79
CA SER A 232 -9.80 20.41 -10.31
C SER A 232 -9.96 19.41 -9.16
N LEU A 233 -11.16 18.86 -8.95
CA LEU A 233 -11.36 17.81 -7.93
C LEU A 233 -10.46 16.62 -8.18
N GLU A 234 -10.27 16.20 -9.43
CA GLU A 234 -9.37 15.10 -9.78
C GLU A 234 -7.95 15.37 -9.28
N SER A 235 -7.48 16.61 -9.41
CA SER A 235 -6.16 17.03 -8.95
C SER A 235 -6.04 17.03 -7.43
N VAL A 236 -7.07 17.52 -6.72
CA VAL A 236 -7.14 17.47 -5.26
C VAL A 236 -7.21 16.02 -4.78
N ALA A 237 -8.05 15.20 -5.41
CA ALA A 237 -8.22 13.79 -5.11
C ALA A 237 -6.91 13.04 -5.30
N LEU A 238 -6.20 13.23 -6.43
CA LEU A 238 -4.91 12.60 -6.69
C LEU A 238 -3.91 12.91 -5.58
N ARG A 239 -3.81 14.19 -5.20
CA ARG A 239 -2.93 14.62 -4.10
C ARG A 239 -3.25 13.93 -2.78
N GLU A 240 -4.53 13.91 -2.41
CA GLU A 240 -4.94 13.29 -1.14
C GLU A 240 -4.86 11.75 -1.18
N LEU A 241 -5.03 11.13 -2.35
CA LEU A 241 -4.79 9.70 -2.54
C LEU A 241 -3.31 9.34 -2.30
N ILE A 242 -2.37 10.16 -2.79
CA ILE A 242 -0.93 10.00 -2.51
C ILE A 242 -0.65 10.05 -1.01
N ARG A 243 -1.28 10.99 -0.29
CA ARG A 243 -1.21 11.05 1.18
C ARG A 243 -1.83 9.85 1.86
N ALA A 244 -2.97 9.38 1.36
CA ALA A 244 -3.67 8.24 1.92
C ALA A 244 -2.88 6.92 1.76
N ILE A 245 -1.96 6.85 0.80
CA ILE A 245 -0.99 5.74 0.68
C ILE A 245 0.34 6.01 1.41
N GLY A 246 0.41 7.04 2.26
CA GLY A 246 1.53 7.26 3.19
C GLY A 246 2.68 8.10 2.65
N THR A 247 2.49 8.79 1.53
CA THR A 247 3.49 9.67 0.95
C THR A 247 3.04 11.12 1.02
N ASP A 248 3.91 12.02 1.46
CA ASP A 248 3.61 13.45 1.39
C ASP A 248 3.91 13.95 -0.04
N PRO A 249 2.92 14.45 -0.79
CA PRO A 249 3.16 14.97 -2.13
C PRO A 249 4.06 16.21 -2.02
N ALA A 250 5.10 16.23 -2.85
CA ALA A 250 6.11 17.29 -2.89
C ALA A 250 5.52 18.60 -3.41
N SER A 251 4.48 18.53 -4.24
CA SER A 251 3.83 19.69 -4.84
C SER A 251 2.59 20.14 -4.06
N GLN A 252 2.47 21.46 -3.84
CA GLN A 252 1.20 22.09 -3.50
C GLN A 252 0.42 22.28 -4.80
N VAL A 253 -0.84 21.87 -4.83
CA VAL A 253 -1.72 22.16 -5.98
C VAL A 253 -2.07 23.64 -5.90
N GLY A 254 -1.61 24.44 -6.87
CA GLY A 254 -1.99 25.83 -7.03
C GLY A 254 -3.34 25.98 -7.73
N ILE A 255 -3.97 27.14 -7.56
CA ILE A 255 -5.20 27.50 -8.27
C ILE A 255 -4.98 27.40 -9.79
N GLY A 256 -5.91 26.78 -10.52
CA GLY A 256 -5.83 26.63 -11.98
C GLY A 256 -4.77 25.64 -12.47
N GLN A 257 -4.07 24.94 -11.58
CA GLN A 257 -3.13 23.90 -11.96
C GLN A 257 -3.81 22.52 -11.95
N GLN A 258 -3.57 21.74 -13.01
CA GLN A 258 -3.80 20.30 -12.95
C GLN A 258 -2.68 19.69 -12.12
N ALA A 259 -3.02 19.00 -11.04
CA ALA A 259 -2.08 18.16 -10.32
C ALA A 259 -1.78 16.95 -11.22
N GLY A 260 -0.59 16.93 -11.79
CA GLY A 260 0.04 15.69 -12.22
C GLY A 260 0.89 15.15 -11.06
N LEU A 261 1.14 13.84 -11.08
CA LEU A 261 2.27 13.29 -10.34
C LEU A 261 3.55 13.95 -10.88
N THR A 262 4.20 14.76 -10.04
CA THR A 262 5.47 15.38 -10.42
C THR A 262 6.59 14.34 -10.37
N GLU A 263 7.72 14.62 -11.03
CA GLU A 263 8.92 13.76 -10.90
C GLU A 263 9.34 13.63 -9.43
N ALA A 264 9.15 14.67 -8.61
CA ALA A 264 9.42 14.62 -7.18
C ALA A 264 8.46 13.68 -6.43
N ASP A 265 7.18 13.62 -6.82
CA ASP A 265 6.21 12.67 -6.25
C ASP A 265 6.56 11.23 -6.66
N ILE A 266 6.96 11.02 -7.92
CA ILE A 266 7.44 9.73 -8.42
C ILE A 266 8.71 9.32 -7.66
N GLN A 267 9.65 10.24 -7.48
CA GLN A 267 10.88 9.99 -6.73
C GLN A 267 10.59 9.73 -5.25
N ALA A 268 9.60 10.39 -4.65
CA ALA A 268 9.15 10.10 -3.29
C ALA A 268 8.56 8.69 -3.19
N LEU A 269 7.76 8.26 -4.18
CA LEU A 269 7.25 6.89 -4.28
C LEU A 269 8.39 5.87 -4.51
N GLN A 270 9.38 6.18 -5.34
CA GLN A 270 10.57 5.34 -5.54
C GLN A 270 11.44 5.23 -4.28
N ASN A 271 11.73 6.35 -3.62
CA ASN A 271 12.54 6.39 -2.40
C ASN A 271 11.86 5.70 -1.23
N SER A 272 10.53 5.68 -1.24
CA SER A 272 9.76 4.88 -0.30
C SER A 272 9.67 3.42 -0.71
N GLY A 273 10.27 3.00 -1.82
CA GLY A 273 10.24 1.60 -2.25
C GLY A 273 8.87 1.14 -2.77
N TRP A 274 7.95 2.07 -3.07
CA TRP A 274 6.76 1.74 -3.86
C TRP A 274 7.11 1.41 -5.31
N ILE A 275 8.20 1.95 -5.82
CA ILE A 275 8.60 1.77 -7.21
C ILE A 275 10.03 1.29 -7.17
N THR A 276 10.24 0.02 -7.53
CA THR A 276 11.58 -0.47 -7.77
C THR A 276 11.90 -0.17 -9.22
N THR A 277 12.81 0.77 -9.46
CA THR A 277 13.39 0.91 -10.79
C THR A 277 14.30 -0.28 -11.01
N GLN A 278 13.75 -1.39 -11.51
CA GLN A 278 14.55 -2.23 -12.38
C GLN A 278 14.82 -1.41 -13.63
N ILE A 279 15.89 -0.61 -13.62
CA ILE A 279 16.51 -0.19 -14.87
C ILE A 279 16.88 -1.52 -15.52
N PRO A 280 16.26 -1.90 -16.66
CA PRO A 280 16.72 -3.06 -17.38
C PRO A 280 18.17 -2.75 -17.70
N GLU A 281 19.13 -3.45 -17.09
CA GLU A 281 20.49 -3.33 -17.54
C GLU A 281 20.45 -3.61 -19.04
N PRO A 282 20.99 -2.71 -19.89
CA PRO A 282 21.05 -2.97 -21.31
C PRO A 282 21.70 -4.33 -21.46
N SER A 283 20.93 -5.30 -21.94
CA SER A 283 21.29 -6.70 -21.82
C SER A 283 22.63 -6.88 -22.49
N VAL A 284 23.65 -7.22 -21.70
CA VAL A 284 25.00 -7.57 -22.21
C VAL A 284 24.91 -8.72 -23.22
N ALA A 285 23.76 -9.39 -23.30
CA ALA A 285 23.36 -10.33 -24.34
C ALA A 285 23.45 -9.79 -25.79
N LEU A 286 23.45 -8.47 -26.04
CA LEU A 286 23.64 -7.94 -27.40
C LEU A 286 25.10 -7.71 -27.80
N LEU A 287 26.06 -7.73 -26.86
CA LEU A 287 27.47 -7.42 -27.13
C LEU A 287 28.36 -8.66 -27.32
N THR A 288 27.86 -9.87 -27.09
CA THR A 288 28.61 -11.12 -27.32
C THR A 288 28.35 -11.77 -28.69
N LEU A 289 27.47 -11.21 -29.53
CA LEU A 289 27.23 -11.71 -30.90
C LEU A 289 28.11 -11.09 -31.99
N ALA A 290 28.99 -10.13 -31.65
CA ALA A 290 29.94 -9.53 -32.61
C ALA A 290 31.32 -10.23 -32.65
N GLY A 291 31.47 -11.41 -32.04
CA GLY A 291 32.76 -12.08 -31.83
C GLY A 291 32.96 -13.44 -32.51
N ILE A 292 32.25 -13.76 -33.59
CA ILE A 292 32.55 -14.98 -34.38
C ILE A 292 33.47 -14.60 -35.55
N PRO A 293 34.78 -14.87 -35.51
CA PRO A 293 35.64 -14.73 -36.68
C PRO A 293 35.25 -15.78 -37.74
N PHE A 294 34.81 -15.29 -38.90
CA PHE A 294 34.58 -16.08 -40.10
C PHE A 294 35.92 -16.64 -40.61
N ALA A 295 36.28 -17.87 -40.22
CA ALA A 295 37.36 -18.62 -40.84
C ALA A 295 36.88 -19.22 -42.18
N LEU A 296 36.98 -18.43 -43.26
CA LEU A 296 36.83 -18.91 -44.63
C LEU A 296 38.00 -19.84 -45.01
N ARG A 297 37.82 -21.15 -44.82
CA ARG A 297 38.73 -22.18 -45.32
C ARG A 297 38.47 -22.41 -46.81
N ARG A 298 39.27 -21.76 -47.67
CA ARG A 298 39.29 -21.96 -49.12
C ARG A 298 39.87 -23.35 -49.43
N ARG A 299 39.04 -24.29 -49.90
CA ARG A 299 39.50 -25.57 -50.48
C ARG A 299 40.09 -25.32 -51.88
N ARG A 300 41.28 -25.87 -52.12
CA ARG A 300 41.64 -26.49 -53.40
C ARG A 300 41.72 -27.98 -53.15
#